data_AF-A0A328S0R1-F1
#
_entry.id   AF-A0A328S0R1-F1
#
_cell.length_a   1.000
_cell.length_b   1.000
_cell.length_c   1.000
_cell.angle_alpha   90.00
_cell.angle_beta   90.00
_cell.angle_gamma   90.00
#
_symmetry.space_group_name_H-M   'P 1'
#
loop_
_entity.id
_entity.type
_entity.pdbx_description
1 polymer ?
#
loop_
_entity_poly.entity_id
_entity_poly.type
_entity_poly.pdbx_seq_one_letter_code
_entity_poly.pdbx_strand_id
1 'polypeptide(L)'
;MISNELKNLIIPNLKLHLPEERYQYIEQCFAECYITIEDGQQIVSLAPVLDDGLSLQFDFLTGTFFDIVNWEEVKKEGKLL
;
A
#
# COMPACT_ATOMS: atom_id res chain seq x y z
N MET A 1 0.29 11.61 -6.51
CA MET A 1 1.47 10.74 -6.61
C MET A 1 2.08 10.57 -5.23
N ILE A 2 2.35 9.33 -4.80
CA ILE A 2 3.01 9.05 -3.50
C ILE A 2 4.47 9.56 -3.49
N SER A 3 4.93 10.09 -2.36
CA SER A 3 6.29 10.66 -2.23
C SER A 3 7.38 9.59 -2.18
N ASN A 4 8.59 9.92 -2.64
CA ASN A 4 9.75 9.01 -2.55
C ASN A 4 10.14 8.71 -1.09
N GLU A 5 9.95 9.66 -0.18
CA GLU A 5 10.19 9.48 1.25
C GLU A 5 9.31 8.37 1.81
N LEU A 6 8.00 8.41 1.51
CA LEU A 6 7.06 7.38 1.96
C LEU A 6 7.33 6.02 1.28
N LYS A 7 7.66 6.00 -0.01
CA LYS A 7 8.08 4.77 -0.69
C LYS A 7 9.26 4.11 0.02
N ASN A 8 10.27 4.89 0.40
CA ASN A 8 11.45 4.37 1.10
C ASN A 8 11.12 3.78 2.48
N LEU A 9 10.07 4.25 3.15
CA LEU A 9 9.57 3.68 4.40
C LEU A 9 8.77 2.39 4.18
N ILE A 10 7.98 2.32 3.11
CA ILE A 10 7.10 1.17 2.83
C ILE A 10 7.86 -0.02 2.24
N ILE A 11 8.78 0.21 1.30
CA ILE A 11 9.45 -0.86 0.55
C ILE A 11 10.08 -1.95 1.45
N PRO A 12 10.81 -1.62 2.55
CA PRO A 12 11.34 -2.63 3.45
C PRO A 12 10.25 -3.50 4.08
N ASN A 13 9.15 -2.89 4.52
CA ASN A 13 8.01 -3.61 5.12
C ASN A 13 7.28 -4.45 4.06
N LEU A 14 7.03 -3.88 2.88
CA LEU A 14 6.41 -4.57 1.75
C LEU A 14 7.18 -5.84 1.36
N LYS A 15 8.52 -5.80 1.36
CA LYS A 15 9.36 -6.98 1.07
C LYS A 15 9.24 -8.11 2.09
N LEU A 16 8.82 -7.83 3.32
CA LEU A 16 8.55 -8.87 4.34
C LEU A 16 7.23 -9.61 4.06
N HIS A 17 6.31 -8.97 3.34
CA HIS A 17 4.98 -9.52 3.03
C HIS A 17 4.88 -10.09 1.61
N LEU A 18 5.89 -9.86 0.77
CA LEU A 18 5.94 -10.38 -0.59
C LEU A 18 7.01 -11.48 -0.74
N PRO A 19 6.73 -12.57 -1.47
CA PRO A 19 7.75 -13.48 -1.97
C PRO A 19 8.79 -12.75 -2.82
N GLU A 20 10.05 -13.20 -2.78
CA GLU A 20 11.16 -12.56 -3.50
C GLU A 20 10.93 -12.49 -5.01
N GLU A 21 10.28 -13.50 -5.61
CA GLU A 21 9.93 -13.47 -7.04
C GLU A 21 8.98 -12.31 -7.42
N ARG A 22 8.26 -11.75 -6.44
CA ARG A 22 7.33 -10.62 -6.64
C ARG A 22 8.02 -9.26 -6.50
N TYR A 23 9.29 -9.20 -6.11
CA TYR A 23 9.99 -7.92 -5.90
C TYR A 23 10.10 -7.07 -7.17
N GLN A 24 10.12 -7.70 -8.34
CA GLN A 24 10.11 -7.01 -9.64
C GLN A 24 8.86 -6.14 -9.88
N TYR A 25 7.77 -6.39 -9.15
CA TYR A 25 6.51 -5.68 -9.29
C TYR A 25 6.29 -4.58 -8.24
N ILE A 26 7.22 -4.39 -7.31
CA ILE A 26 7.08 -3.42 -6.21
C ILE A 26 6.76 -2.01 -6.72
N GLU A 27 7.42 -1.56 -7.79
CA GLU A 27 7.13 -0.23 -8.36
C GLU A 27 5.71 -0.11 -8.92
N GLN A 28 5.12 -1.21 -9.37
CA GLN A 28 3.74 -1.24 -9.89
C GLN A 28 2.71 -1.05 -8.77
N CYS A 29 3.01 -1.52 -7.55
CA CYS A 29 2.17 -1.27 -6.37
C CYS A 29 1.99 0.22 -6.06
N PHE A 30 2.95 1.05 -6.48
CA PHE A 30 2.93 2.49 -6.28
C PHE A 30 2.34 3.28 -7.46
N ALA A 31 1.90 2.60 -8.52
CA ALA A 31 1.25 3.24 -9.67
C ALA A 31 -0.10 3.85 -9.29
N GLU A 32 -0.81 3.20 -8.36
CA GLU A 32 -2.09 3.62 -7.83
C GLU A 32 -2.09 3.38 -6.32
N CYS A 33 -2.29 4.45 -5.55
CA CYS A 33 -2.31 4.40 -4.09
C CYS A 33 -3.48 5.22 -3.57
N TYR A 34 -4.09 4.74 -2.50
CA TYR A 34 -5.20 5.41 -1.83
C TYR A 34 -4.85 5.70 -0.38
N ILE A 35 -5.38 6.80 0.16
CA ILE A 35 -5.35 7.09 1.60
C ILE A 35 -6.75 6.96 2.19
N THR A 36 -6.85 6.24 3.31
CA THR A 36 -7.99 6.25 4.22
C THR A 36 -7.59 6.80 5.59
N ILE A 37 -8.57 7.10 6.44
CA ILE A 37 -8.36 7.49 7.84
C ILE A 37 -9.03 6.44 8.71
N GLU A 38 -8.24 5.65 9.42
CA GLU A 38 -8.70 4.60 10.34
C GLU A 38 -8.32 5.02 11.76
N ASP A 39 -9.30 5.15 12.67
CA ASP A 39 -9.06 5.54 14.08
C ASP A 39 -8.18 6.80 14.28
N GLY A 40 -8.24 7.74 13.33
CA GLY A 40 -7.44 8.98 13.33
C GLY A 40 -6.02 8.83 12.76
N GLN A 41 -5.65 7.64 12.31
CA GLN A 41 -4.40 7.32 11.63
C GLN A 41 -4.59 7.36 10.12
N GLN A 42 -3.64 7.97 9.40
CA GLN A 42 -3.64 7.96 7.95
C GLN A 42 -3.03 6.66 7.45
N ILE A 43 -3.78 5.92 6.63
CA ILE A 43 -3.38 4.62 6.11
C ILE A 43 -3.23 4.74 4.60
N VAL A 44 -2.10 4.30 4.06
CA VAL A 44 -1.86 4.20 2.62
C VAL A 44 -2.03 2.77 2.15
N SER A 45 -2.86 2.59 1.15
CA SER A 45 -3.16 1.30 0.53
C SER A 45 -2.52 1.24 -0.85
N LEU A 46 -1.76 0.18 -1.12
CA LEU A 46 -1.06 -0.01 -2.39
C LEU A 46 -1.88 -0.86 -3.36
N ALA A 47 -1.70 -0.63 -4.66
CA ALA A 47 -2.28 -1.51 -5.67
C ALA A 47 -1.76 -2.96 -5.50
N PRO A 48 -2.63 -3.97 -5.67
CA PRO A 48 -2.23 -5.38 -5.64
C PRO A 48 -1.13 -5.67 -6.67
N VAL A 49 -0.15 -6.49 -6.29
CA VAL A 49 0.97 -6.91 -7.17
C VAL A 49 0.47 -7.77 -8.35
N LEU A 50 -0.62 -8.49 -8.14
CA LEU A 50 -1.31 -9.38 -9.08
C LEU A 50 -2.81 -9.28 -8.75
N ASP A 51 -3.70 -9.56 -9.70
CA ASP A 51 -5.19 -9.45 -9.64
C ASP A 51 -5.89 -10.27 -8.52
N ASP A 52 -5.15 -10.59 -7.46
CA ASP A 52 -5.55 -11.21 -6.20
C ASP A 52 -6.64 -10.39 -5.48
N GLY A 53 -6.85 -9.13 -5.87
CA GLY A 53 -7.86 -8.22 -5.31
C GLY A 53 -7.58 -7.74 -3.89
N LEU A 54 -6.41 -8.08 -3.35
CA LEU A 54 -5.99 -7.74 -1.99
C LEU A 54 -4.92 -6.65 -2.01
N SER A 55 -5.19 -5.58 -1.27
CA SER A 55 -4.30 -4.44 -1.07
C SER A 55 -3.58 -4.56 0.26
N LEU A 56 -2.28 -4.27 0.25
CA LEU A 56 -1.49 -4.14 1.46
C LEU A 56 -1.55 -2.69 1.94
N GLN A 57 -1.88 -2.52 3.22
CA GLN A 57 -2.00 -1.23 3.87
C GLN A 57 -0.80 -0.95 4.78
N PHE A 58 -0.40 0.31 4.81
CA PHE A 58 0.73 0.78 5.61
C PHE A 58 0.36 2.10 6.30
N ASP A 59 0.93 2.33 7.47
CA ASP A 59 0.84 3.63 8.12
C ASP A 59 1.52 4.71 7.26
N PHE A 60 0.83 5.83 7.04
CA PHE A 60 1.30 6.90 6.15
C PHE A 60 2.55 7.64 6.68
N LEU A 61 2.76 7.67 7.99
CA LEU A 61 3.89 8.41 8.58
C LEU A 61 5.15 7.56 8.72
N THR A 62 4.98 6.27 9.00
CA THR A 62 6.06 5.35 9.36
C THR A 62 6.32 4.28 8.30
N GLY A 63 5.38 4.06 7.38
CA GLY A 63 5.43 2.96 6.41
C GLY A 63 5.31 1.57 7.03
N THR A 64 4.93 1.48 8.30
CA THR A 64 4.72 0.21 9.01
C THR A 64 3.52 -0.52 8.42
N PHE A 65 3.60 -1.84 8.28
CA PHE A 65 2.45 -2.64 7.85
C PHE A 65 1.26 -2.46 8.80
N PHE A 66 0.08 -2.28 8.23
CA PHE A 66 -1.17 -2.09 8.96
C PHE A 66 -2.08 -3.32 8.83
N ASP A 67 -2.57 -3.60 7.62
CA ASP A 67 -3.49 -4.72 7.36
C ASP A 67 -3.52 -5.12 5.87
N ILE A 68 -4.28 -6.17 5.54
CA ILE A 68 -4.62 -6.60 4.19
C ILE A 68 -6.13 -6.46 3.98
N VAL A 69 -6.53 -5.69 2.97
CA VAL A 69 -7.94 -5.38 2.71
C VAL A 69 -8.31 -5.60 1.24
N ASN A 70 -9.61 -5.61 0.95
CA ASN A 70 -10.08 -5.71 -0.43
C ASN A 70 -9.82 -4.40 -1.20
N TRP A 71 -9.19 -4.50 -2.37
CA TRP A 71 -8.84 -3.34 -3.19
C TRP A 71 -10.06 -2.57 -3.70
N GLU A 72 -11.17 -3.24 -3.99
CA GLU A 72 -12.40 -2.58 -4.43
C GLU A 72 -13.06 -1.77 -3.30
N GLU A 73 -12.86 -2.17 -2.03
CA GLU A 73 -13.33 -1.41 -0.87
C GLU A 73 -12.46 -0.16 -0.66
N VAL A 74 -11.13 -0.33 -0.73
CA VAL A 74 -10.18 0.79 -0.67
C VAL A 74 -10.51 1.87 -1.71
N LYS A 75 -10.81 1.48 -2.95
CA LYS A 75 -11.15 2.45 -4.01
C LYS A 75 -12.44 3.21 -3.77
N LYS A 76 -13.39 2.64 -3.02
CA LYS A 76 -14.67 3.29 -2.69
C LYS A 76 -14.52 4.33 -1.59
N GLU A 77 -13.67 4.04 -0.60
CA GLU A 77 -13.58 4.83 0.63
C GLU A 77 -12.37 5.76 0.65
N GLY A 78 -11.30 5.37 -0.03
CA GLY A 78 -10.04 6.08 -0.05
C GLY A 78 -10.02 7.26 -1.01
N LYS A 79 -9.07 8.15 -0.76
CA LYS A 79 -8.69 9.24 -1.68
C LYS A 79 -7.43 8.87 -2.44
N LEU A 80 -7.49 8.95 -3.78
CA LEU A 80 -6.34 8.71 -4.64
C LEU A 80 -5.21 9.71 -4.31
N LEU A 81 -3.99 9.19 -4.19
CA LEU A 81 -2.78 9.94 -3.88
C LEU A 81 -2.13 10.57 -5.11
#